data_AF-A0A2E6DNC5-F1
#
_entry.id   AF-A0A2E6DNC5-F1
#
_cell.length_a   1.000
_cell.length_b   1.000
_cell.length_c   1.000
_cell.angle_alpha   90.00
_cell.angle_beta   90.00
_cell.angle_gamma   90.00
#
_symmetry.space_group_name_H-M   'P 1'
#
loop_
_entity.id
_entity.type
_entity.pdbx_description
1 polymer ?
#
loop_
_entity_poly.entity_id
_entity_poly.type
_entity_poly.pdbx_seq_one_letter_code
_entity_poly.pdbx_strand_id
1 'polypeptide(L)'
;MSYITAATVTTSDLGELISGVEKIKEIAMGLGATDVRGSQMVMGGDQAGLVQVQFDCPNINTSLGVWDGLYQTNEQIDLMKRSGTQLVRRSLLRVVAERGERSGAWVSGLLVAGDGVDDETSDANIGVAWGNISAGANGMLFAETIAAGATQNVAPQYALTWCDDVDGLMAASASNMADPKVQAFMSASNNTVMGRIIGKTIF
;
A
#
# COMPACT_ATOMS: atom_id res chain seq x y z
N MET A 1 -15.50 -5.48 -0.16
CA MET A 1 -14.88 -4.15 -0.22
C MET A 1 -14.08 -3.96 1.05
N SER A 2 -12.79 -3.63 0.95
CA SER A 2 -11.90 -3.37 2.09
C SER A 2 -11.17 -2.04 1.91
N TYR A 3 -10.59 -1.53 2.99
CA TYR A 3 -9.92 -0.24 3.02
C TYR A 3 -8.54 -0.39 3.64
N ILE A 4 -7.59 0.41 3.17
CA ILE A 4 -6.28 0.53 3.78
C ILE A 4 -6.19 1.92 4.37
N THR A 5 -5.88 2.02 5.66
CA THR A 5 -5.42 3.29 6.21
C THR A 5 -3.96 3.20 6.63
N ALA A 6 -3.18 4.21 6.27
CA ALA A 6 -1.75 4.17 6.44
C ALA A 6 -1.24 5.44 7.12
N ALA A 7 -0.24 5.29 7.98
CA ALA A 7 0.64 6.37 8.39
C ALA A 7 1.96 6.25 7.64
N THR A 8 2.41 7.36 7.08
CA THR A 8 3.79 7.51 6.62
C THR A 8 4.54 8.29 7.69
N VAL A 9 5.68 7.75 8.12
CA VAL A 9 6.43 8.25 9.27
C VAL A 9 7.93 8.33 8.95
N THR A 10 8.62 9.25 9.62
CA THR A 10 10.07 9.14 9.84
C THR A 10 10.32 8.36 11.11
N THR A 11 11.49 7.73 11.23
CA THR A 11 11.91 7.05 12.46
C THR A 11 13.42 7.13 12.59
N SER A 12 13.93 7.39 13.80
CA SER A 12 15.38 7.39 14.06
C SER A 12 15.91 6.00 14.37
N ASP A 13 15.04 5.09 14.82
CA ASP A 13 15.36 3.70 15.12
C ASP A 13 14.29 2.77 14.56
N LEU A 14 14.54 2.27 13.35
CA LEU A 14 13.67 1.32 12.67
C LEU A 14 13.56 -0.01 13.43
N GLY A 15 14.65 -0.46 14.08
CA GLY A 15 14.65 -1.71 14.84
C GLY A 15 13.71 -1.61 16.04
N GLU A 16 13.77 -0.50 16.76
CA GLU A 16 12.87 -0.22 17.88
C GLU A 16 11.42 -0.03 17.42
N LEU A 17 11.17 0.60 16.26
CA LEU A 17 9.82 0.67 15.70
C LEU A 17 9.27 -0.75 15.44
N ILE A 18 10.03 -1.60 14.76
CA ILE A 18 9.63 -2.96 14.42
C ILE A 18 9.41 -3.81 15.67
N SER A 19 10.24 -3.66 16.71
CA SER A 19 10.12 -4.45 17.95
C SER A 19 8.79 -4.23 18.67
N GLY A 20 8.16 -3.06 18.51
CA GLY A 20 6.87 -2.73 19.10
C GLY A 20 5.65 -3.10 18.26
N VAL A 21 5.83 -3.48 16.99
CA VAL A 21 4.72 -3.68 16.03
C VAL A 21 3.73 -4.73 16.48
N GLU A 22 4.18 -5.86 17.05
CA GLU A 22 3.27 -6.93 17.48
C GLU A 22 2.23 -6.42 18.49
N LYS A 23 2.65 -5.57 19.44
CA LYS A 23 1.72 -4.98 20.39
C LYS A 23 0.76 -4.00 19.73
N ILE A 24 1.25 -3.19 18.79
CA ILE A 24 0.40 -2.25 18.03
C ILE A 24 -0.59 -3.01 17.13
N LYS A 25 -0.17 -4.14 16.56
CA LYS A 25 -1.02 -5.04 15.79
C LYS A 25 -2.15 -5.60 16.66
N GLU A 26 -1.83 -6.11 17.85
CA GLU A 26 -2.83 -6.57 18.82
C GLU A 26 -3.87 -5.48 19.12
N ILE A 27 -3.42 -4.26 19.42
CA ILE A 27 -4.31 -3.12 19.73
C ILE A 27 -5.17 -2.77 18.51
N ALA A 28 -4.57 -2.62 17.34
CA ALA A 28 -5.28 -2.26 16.11
C ALA A 28 -6.32 -3.31 15.70
N MET A 29 -5.99 -4.60 15.88
CA MET A 29 -6.95 -5.68 15.67
C MET A 29 -8.12 -5.62 16.68
N GLY A 30 -7.84 -5.29 17.94
CA GLY A 30 -8.88 -5.01 18.94
C GLY A 30 -9.79 -3.81 18.59
N LEU A 31 -9.28 -2.85 17.81
CA LEU A 31 -10.02 -1.71 17.27
C LEU A 31 -10.75 -2.03 15.94
N GLY A 32 -10.63 -3.26 15.44
CA GLY A 32 -11.35 -3.75 14.25
C GLY A 32 -10.53 -3.80 12.96
N ALA A 33 -9.23 -3.50 13.00
CA ALA A 33 -8.35 -3.79 11.86
C ALA A 33 -8.29 -5.29 11.60
N THR A 34 -8.19 -5.70 10.34
CA THR A 34 -8.08 -7.11 9.96
C THR A 34 -6.63 -7.54 9.76
N ASP A 35 -5.75 -6.60 9.46
CA ASP A 35 -4.32 -6.87 9.34
C ASP A 35 -3.49 -5.59 9.47
N VAL A 36 -2.18 -5.77 9.68
CA VAL A 36 -1.20 -4.69 9.78
C VAL A 36 0.03 -5.05 8.97
N ARG A 37 0.51 -4.12 8.15
CA ARG A 37 1.70 -4.30 7.28
C ARG A 37 2.63 -3.10 7.35
N GLY A 38 3.91 -3.34 7.15
CA GLY A 38 4.95 -2.34 7.15
C GLY A 38 5.84 -2.43 5.92
N SER A 39 6.17 -1.28 5.34
CA SER A 39 7.25 -1.18 4.36
C SER A 39 8.10 0.06 4.58
N GLN A 40 9.40 -0.06 4.32
CA GLN A 40 10.30 1.09 4.25
C GLN A 40 10.60 1.39 2.79
N MET A 41 10.36 2.63 2.36
CA MET A 41 10.62 3.05 0.99
C MET A 41 12.13 3.09 0.72
N VAL A 42 12.58 2.34 -0.28
CA VAL A 42 13.98 2.33 -0.73
C VAL A 42 14.13 3.25 -1.94
N MET A 43 13.35 2.98 -2.99
CA MET A 43 13.25 3.83 -4.18
C MET A 43 11.91 4.54 -4.14
N GLY A 44 11.82 5.62 -3.36
CA GLY A 44 10.57 6.36 -3.13
C GLY A 44 10.57 7.81 -3.64
N GLY A 45 11.63 8.24 -4.34
CA GLY A 45 11.88 9.67 -4.58
C GLY A 45 11.95 10.42 -3.25
N ASP A 46 11.15 11.46 -3.09
CA ASP A 46 11.04 12.23 -1.84
C ASP A 46 10.53 11.40 -0.64
N GLN A 47 9.96 10.21 -0.88
CA GLN A 47 9.56 9.29 0.19
C GLN A 47 10.67 8.30 0.59
N ALA A 48 11.85 8.34 -0.04
CA ALA A 48 12.94 7.43 0.30
C ALA A 48 13.31 7.52 1.80
N GLY A 49 13.45 6.36 2.45
CA GLY A 49 13.72 6.22 3.88
C GLY A 49 12.48 6.30 4.77
N LEU A 50 11.35 6.84 4.29
CA LEU A 50 10.11 6.88 5.07
C LEU A 50 9.54 5.47 5.25
N VAL A 51 8.92 5.25 6.41
CA VAL A 51 8.23 4.01 6.74
C VAL A 51 6.74 4.21 6.57
N GLN A 52 6.08 3.26 5.93
CA GLN A 52 4.64 3.20 5.84
C GLN A 52 4.13 2.05 6.71
N VAL A 53 3.30 2.37 7.69
CA VAL A 53 2.54 1.41 8.50
C VAL A 53 1.09 1.46 8.05
N GLN A 54 0.57 0.33 7.62
CA GLN A 54 -0.74 0.19 7.01
C GLN A 54 -1.63 -0.73 7.85
N PHE A 55 -2.91 -0.40 7.94
CA PHE A 55 -3.95 -1.19 8.58
C PHE A 55 -5.02 -1.52 7.55
N ASP A 56 -5.29 -2.80 7.33
CA ASP A 56 -6.46 -3.23 6.56
C ASP A 56 -7.70 -3.14 7.46
N CYS A 57 -8.79 -2.63 6.90
CA CYS A 57 -10.04 -2.39 7.62
C CYS A 57 -11.25 -2.79 6.76
N PRO A 58 -12.33 -3.29 7.39
CA PRO A 58 -13.53 -3.70 6.66
C PRO A 58 -14.35 -2.51 6.13
N ASN A 59 -14.22 -1.32 6.73
CA ASN A 59 -14.94 -0.10 6.33
C ASN A 59 -14.21 1.18 6.76
N ILE A 60 -14.68 2.32 6.24
CA ILE A 60 -14.11 3.66 6.53
C ILE A 60 -14.20 4.01 8.02
N ASN A 61 -15.34 3.75 8.67
CA ASN A 61 -15.51 4.08 10.09
C ASN A 61 -14.49 3.34 10.97
N THR A 62 -14.24 2.07 10.67
CA THR A 62 -13.20 1.28 11.36
C THR A 62 -11.82 1.86 11.08
N SER A 63 -11.54 2.25 9.84
CA SER A 63 -10.26 2.88 9.45
C SER A 63 -9.99 4.16 10.25
N LEU A 64 -11.00 5.00 10.44
CA LEU A 64 -10.89 6.22 11.25
C LEU A 64 -10.79 5.91 12.74
N GLY A 65 -11.58 4.95 13.23
CA GLY A 65 -11.60 4.51 14.62
C GLY A 65 -10.28 3.88 15.08
N VAL A 66 -9.58 3.15 14.21
CA VAL A 66 -8.24 2.61 14.50
C VAL A 66 -7.27 3.73 14.87
N TRP A 67 -7.28 4.86 14.15
CA TRP A 67 -6.42 6.00 14.50
C TRP A 67 -6.82 6.68 15.78
N ASP A 68 -8.12 6.90 15.99
CA ASP A 68 -8.63 7.52 17.21
C ASP A 68 -8.22 6.70 18.45
N GLY A 69 -8.38 5.36 18.39
CA GLY A 69 -8.00 4.47 19.48
C GLY A 69 -6.48 4.38 19.69
N LEU A 70 -5.69 4.25 18.62
CA LEU A 70 -4.22 4.17 18.74
C LEU A 70 -3.63 5.42 19.39
N TYR A 71 -4.19 6.60 19.14
CA TYR A 71 -3.73 7.84 19.74
C TYR A 71 -4.01 7.97 21.24
N GLN A 72 -4.95 7.20 21.75
CA GLN A 72 -5.28 7.15 23.17
C GLN A 72 -4.47 6.08 23.92
N THR A 73 -3.58 5.37 23.22
CA THR A 73 -2.87 4.21 23.77
C THR A 73 -1.43 4.55 24.16
N ASN A 74 -1.08 4.33 25.43
CA ASN A 74 0.26 4.64 25.94
C ASN A 74 1.36 3.84 25.24
N GLU A 75 1.09 2.58 24.89
CA GLU A 75 2.03 1.72 24.17
C GLU A 75 2.44 2.31 22.82
N GLN A 76 1.49 2.88 22.07
CA GLN A 76 1.77 3.57 20.80
C GLN A 76 2.59 4.84 21.04
N ILE A 77 2.20 5.64 22.03
CA ILE A 77 2.90 6.89 22.38
C ILE A 77 4.34 6.61 22.79
N ASP A 78 4.56 5.61 23.64
CA ASP A 78 5.88 5.27 24.15
C ASP A 78 6.74 4.58 23.08
N LEU A 79 6.16 3.75 22.21
CA LEU A 79 6.86 3.24 21.03
C LEU A 79 7.34 4.38 20.14
N MET A 80 6.49 5.36 19.85
CA MET A 80 6.87 6.51 19.04
C MET A 80 8.02 7.31 19.68
N LYS A 81 7.99 7.52 21.00
CA LYS A 81 9.09 8.19 21.72
C LYS A 81 10.39 7.40 21.65
N ARG A 82 10.36 6.10 21.96
CA ARG A 82 11.58 5.26 22.03
C ARG A 82 12.22 5.03 20.67
N SER A 83 11.42 4.89 19.61
CA SER A 83 11.90 4.77 18.23
C SER A 83 12.22 6.12 17.56
N GLY A 84 11.85 7.25 18.18
CA GLY A 84 11.91 8.58 17.58
C GLY A 84 11.04 8.70 16.31
N THR A 85 9.90 8.01 16.30
CA THR A 85 8.97 8.00 15.17
C THR A 85 8.12 9.27 15.15
N GLN A 86 8.06 9.93 13.99
CA GLN A 86 7.24 11.13 13.78
C GLN A 86 6.31 10.95 12.59
N LEU A 87 5.05 11.36 12.76
CA LEU A 87 4.06 11.32 11.69
C LEU A 87 4.38 12.35 10.62
N VAL A 88 4.47 11.92 9.36
CA VAL A 88 4.56 12.81 8.20
C VAL A 88 3.17 13.05 7.62
N ARG A 89 2.42 11.97 7.34
CA ARG A 89 1.07 12.04 6.76
C ARG A 89 0.28 10.77 7.01
N ARG A 90 -1.02 10.83 6.71
CA ARG A 90 -1.90 9.67 6.59
C ARG A 90 -2.54 9.59 5.24
N SER A 91 -2.96 8.39 4.87
CA SER A 91 -3.85 8.16 3.74
C SER A 91 -4.92 7.12 4.07
N LEU A 92 -6.05 7.25 3.39
CA LEU A 92 -7.14 6.28 3.34
C LEU A 92 -7.32 5.88 1.88
N LEU A 93 -7.20 4.60 1.61
CA LEU A 93 -7.38 3.98 0.31
C LEU A 93 -8.55 3.01 0.35
N ARG A 94 -9.27 2.90 -0.77
CA ARG A 94 -10.25 1.85 -1.04
C ARG A 94 -9.55 0.76 -1.85
N VAL A 95 -9.59 -0.48 -1.39
CA VAL A 95 -9.11 -1.64 -2.16
C VAL A 95 -10.21 -2.04 -3.13
N VAL A 96 -9.95 -1.89 -4.42
CA VAL A 96 -10.94 -2.14 -5.47
C VAL A 96 -10.91 -3.59 -5.90
N ALA A 97 -9.71 -4.14 -6.09
CA ALA A 97 -9.53 -5.53 -6.46
C ALA A 97 -8.15 -6.06 -6.02
N GLU A 98 -8.04 -7.37 -5.84
CA GLU A 98 -6.84 -8.02 -5.33
C GLU A 98 -6.70 -9.45 -5.89
N ARG A 99 -5.45 -9.90 -6.10
CA ARG A 99 -5.09 -11.26 -6.51
C ARG A 99 -3.82 -11.71 -5.79
N GLY A 100 -3.72 -13.02 -5.54
CA GLY A 100 -2.55 -13.62 -4.88
C GLY A 100 -2.44 -13.25 -3.39
N GLU A 101 -1.22 -13.27 -2.86
CA GLU A 101 -0.90 -12.99 -1.46
C GLU A 101 -0.01 -11.76 -1.33
N ARG A 102 -0.34 -10.86 -0.39
CA ARG A 102 0.47 -9.67 -0.07
C ARG A 102 1.71 -10.05 0.76
N SER A 103 2.58 -10.89 0.21
CA SER A 103 3.74 -11.47 0.86
C SER A 103 5.01 -11.34 0.01
N GLY A 104 6.16 -11.30 0.67
CA GLY A 104 7.48 -11.25 0.01
C GLY A 104 8.37 -10.15 0.57
N ALA A 105 9.66 -10.23 0.25
CA ALA A 105 10.68 -9.30 0.75
C ALA A 105 10.49 -7.84 0.28
N TRP A 106 9.79 -7.64 -0.85
CA TRP A 106 9.64 -6.34 -1.49
C TRP A 106 8.19 -6.03 -1.85
N VAL A 107 7.87 -4.74 -1.83
CA VAL A 107 6.65 -4.16 -2.39
C VAL A 107 7.02 -3.17 -3.48
N SER A 108 6.35 -3.22 -4.62
CA SER A 108 6.40 -2.17 -5.65
C SER A 108 5.02 -1.57 -5.87
N GLY A 109 4.96 -0.25 -5.99
CA GLY A 109 3.74 0.47 -6.31
C GLY A 109 3.87 1.30 -7.57
N LEU A 110 3.01 1.07 -8.56
CA LEU A 110 2.79 2.02 -9.64
C LEU A 110 1.85 3.12 -9.16
N LEU A 111 2.28 4.36 -9.36
CA LEU A 111 1.49 5.56 -9.12
C LEU A 111 0.70 5.85 -10.39
N VAL A 112 -0.63 5.84 -10.32
CA VAL A 112 -1.50 5.94 -11.49
C VAL A 112 -2.43 7.15 -11.35
N ALA A 113 -2.46 7.97 -12.38
CA ALA A 113 -3.54 8.94 -12.62
C ALA A 113 -4.50 8.38 -13.65
N GLY A 114 -5.77 8.70 -13.55
CA GLY A 114 -6.80 8.22 -14.46
C GLY A 114 -8.17 8.30 -13.82
N ASP A 115 -9.17 7.88 -14.57
CA ASP A 115 -10.54 7.83 -14.11
C ASP A 115 -10.80 6.52 -13.36
N GLY A 116 -11.63 6.61 -12.31
CA GLY A 116 -12.18 5.41 -11.69
C GLY A 116 -13.14 4.71 -12.64
N VAL A 117 -13.16 3.38 -12.61
CA VAL A 117 -14.17 2.55 -13.27
C VAL A 117 -14.97 1.79 -12.22
N ASP A 118 -16.08 1.18 -12.60
CA ASP A 118 -16.87 0.39 -11.67
C ASP A 118 -16.09 -0.83 -11.14
N ASP A 119 -16.58 -1.41 -10.04
CA ASP A 119 -15.90 -2.48 -9.33
C ASP A 119 -15.80 -3.76 -10.17
N GLU A 120 -16.81 -4.08 -11.00
CA GLU A 120 -16.82 -5.27 -11.85
C GLU A 120 -15.76 -5.13 -12.95
N THR A 121 -15.70 -3.97 -13.59
CA THR A 121 -14.68 -3.65 -14.59
C THR A 121 -13.28 -3.67 -13.97
N SER A 122 -13.11 -3.11 -12.77
CA SER A 122 -11.82 -3.11 -12.05
C SER A 122 -11.35 -4.53 -11.71
N ASP A 123 -12.25 -5.40 -11.26
CA ASP A 123 -11.95 -6.79 -10.95
C ASP A 123 -11.58 -7.61 -12.21
N ALA A 124 -12.27 -7.37 -13.32
CA ALA A 124 -11.91 -7.97 -14.60
C ALA A 124 -10.52 -7.51 -15.08
N ASN A 125 -10.23 -6.21 -14.99
CA ASN A 125 -8.95 -5.63 -15.41
C ASN A 125 -7.77 -6.14 -14.58
N ILE A 126 -7.92 -6.23 -13.25
CA ILE A 126 -6.85 -6.80 -12.42
C ILE A 126 -6.64 -8.29 -12.74
N GLY A 127 -7.69 -9.02 -13.13
CA GLY A 127 -7.56 -10.41 -13.57
C GLY A 127 -6.69 -10.56 -14.82
N VAL A 128 -6.87 -9.67 -15.80
CA VAL A 128 -6.01 -9.60 -16.99
C VAL A 128 -4.57 -9.28 -16.59
N ALA A 129 -4.36 -8.24 -15.77
CA ALA A 129 -3.03 -7.84 -15.35
C ALA A 129 -2.32 -8.94 -14.54
N TRP A 130 -3.04 -9.61 -13.65
CA TRP A 130 -2.53 -10.71 -12.82
C TRP A 130 -2.05 -11.89 -13.66
N GLY A 131 -2.70 -12.17 -14.80
CA GLY A 131 -2.24 -13.19 -15.75
C GLY A 131 -0.80 -12.98 -16.24
N ASN A 132 -0.33 -11.73 -16.25
CA ASN A 132 1.05 -11.37 -16.60
C ASN A 132 1.93 -11.19 -15.35
N ILE A 133 1.42 -10.46 -14.35
CA ILE A 133 2.17 -10.05 -13.16
C ILE A 133 2.53 -11.23 -12.24
N SER A 134 1.67 -12.26 -12.17
CA SER A 134 1.90 -13.45 -11.34
C SER A 134 3.17 -14.25 -11.70
N ALA A 135 3.78 -14.01 -12.87
CA ALA A 135 5.06 -14.60 -13.23
C ALA A 135 6.25 -14.12 -12.36
N GLY A 136 6.11 -12.96 -11.71
CA GLY A 136 7.16 -12.36 -10.87
C GLY A 136 6.65 -11.76 -9.56
N ALA A 137 5.40 -12.01 -9.21
CA ALA A 137 4.76 -11.46 -8.01
C ALA A 137 4.00 -12.54 -7.24
N ASN A 138 4.02 -12.42 -5.91
CA ASN A 138 3.23 -13.25 -5.00
C ASN A 138 1.80 -12.73 -4.89
N GLY A 139 1.60 -11.42 -5.05
CA GLY A 139 0.28 -10.79 -5.03
C GLY A 139 0.25 -9.39 -5.62
N MET A 140 -0.96 -8.92 -5.90
CA MET A 140 -1.25 -7.62 -6.49
C MET A 140 -2.56 -7.06 -5.93
N LEU A 141 -2.61 -5.77 -5.64
CA LEU A 141 -3.88 -5.06 -5.52
C LEU A 141 -3.95 -3.81 -6.39
N PHE A 142 -5.17 -3.41 -6.66
CA PHE A 142 -5.51 -2.10 -7.16
C PHE A 142 -6.29 -1.32 -6.10
N ALA A 143 -5.85 -0.09 -5.81
CA ALA A 143 -6.45 0.76 -4.80
C ALA A 143 -6.65 2.20 -5.29
N GLU A 144 -7.69 2.84 -4.78
CA GLU A 144 -8.03 4.24 -5.04
C GLU A 144 -7.84 5.07 -3.78
N THR A 145 -7.27 6.26 -3.93
CA THR A 145 -7.16 7.22 -2.82
C THR A 145 -8.51 7.86 -2.53
N ILE A 146 -8.97 7.72 -1.29
CA ILE A 146 -10.17 8.41 -0.79
C ILE A 146 -9.77 9.72 -0.10
N ALA A 147 -8.73 9.68 0.74
CA ALA A 147 -8.25 10.86 1.45
C ALA A 147 -6.76 10.76 1.76
N ALA A 148 -5.99 11.79 1.43
CA ALA A 148 -4.56 11.87 1.80
C ALA A 148 -4.04 13.31 1.98
N GLY A 149 -4.94 14.31 1.96
CA GLY A 149 -4.57 15.72 1.84
C GLY A 149 -4.02 16.08 0.46
N ALA A 150 -3.83 17.37 0.21
CA ALA A 150 -3.18 17.85 -1.02
C ALA A 150 -1.67 17.58 -0.93
N THR A 151 -1.17 16.63 -1.72
CA THR A 151 0.27 16.34 -1.80
C THR A 151 0.60 15.81 -3.19
N GLN A 152 1.76 16.21 -3.72
CA GLN A 152 2.26 15.74 -5.01
C GLN A 152 2.72 14.28 -4.97
N ASN A 153 2.89 13.73 -3.77
CA ASN A 153 3.48 12.41 -3.55
C ASN A 153 2.43 11.31 -3.32
N VAL A 154 1.15 11.62 -3.54
CA VAL A 154 0.05 10.65 -3.48
C VAL A 154 -0.67 10.65 -4.82
N ALA A 155 -0.82 9.45 -5.40
CA ALA A 155 -1.52 9.27 -6.66
C ALA A 155 -3.02 9.02 -6.42
N PRO A 156 -3.88 9.35 -7.39
CA PRO A 156 -5.29 8.97 -7.35
C PRO A 156 -5.50 7.45 -7.21
N GLN A 157 -4.63 6.67 -7.85
CA GLN A 157 -4.71 5.21 -7.91
C GLN A 157 -3.34 4.57 -7.71
N TYR A 158 -3.34 3.34 -7.20
CA TYR A 158 -2.16 2.53 -6.97
C TYR A 158 -2.35 1.12 -7.49
N ALA A 159 -1.39 0.63 -8.28
CA ALA A 159 -1.23 -0.81 -8.50
C ALA A 159 -0.04 -1.30 -7.67
N LEU A 160 -0.33 -1.94 -6.54
CA LEU A 160 0.67 -2.43 -5.59
C LEU A 160 0.91 -3.92 -5.84
N THR A 161 2.16 -4.35 -5.75
CA THR A 161 2.61 -5.72 -6.03
C THR A 161 3.64 -6.15 -4.99
N TRP A 162 3.60 -7.40 -4.58
CA TRP A 162 4.59 -7.99 -3.66
C TRP A 162 5.36 -9.11 -4.33
N CYS A 163 6.64 -9.22 -4.02
CA CYS A 163 7.54 -10.19 -4.61
C CYS A 163 8.77 -10.44 -3.72
N ASP A 164 9.48 -11.54 -3.99
CA ASP A 164 10.78 -11.82 -3.40
C ASP A 164 11.94 -11.41 -4.31
N ASP A 165 11.71 -11.41 -5.63
CA ASP A 165 12.67 -11.00 -6.65
C ASP A 165 12.13 -9.82 -7.47
N VAL A 166 12.77 -8.66 -7.32
CA VAL A 166 12.39 -7.43 -8.01
C VAL A 166 12.72 -7.51 -9.51
N ASP A 167 13.77 -8.23 -9.92
CA ASP A 167 14.12 -8.36 -11.33
C ASP A 167 13.04 -9.17 -12.08
N GLY A 168 12.60 -10.29 -11.49
CA GLY A 168 11.45 -11.05 -11.95
C GLY A 168 10.18 -10.20 -12.04
N LEU A 169 9.90 -9.38 -11.02
CA LEU A 169 8.77 -8.46 -11.04
C LEU A 169 8.88 -7.42 -12.18
N MET A 170 10.07 -6.86 -12.44
CA MET A 170 10.25 -5.89 -13.52
C MET A 170 10.04 -6.52 -14.90
N ALA A 171 10.49 -7.76 -15.10
CA ALA A 171 10.24 -8.50 -16.35
C ALA A 171 8.74 -8.78 -16.55
N ALA A 172 8.04 -9.22 -15.50
CA ALA A 172 6.59 -9.43 -15.53
C ALA A 172 5.84 -8.11 -15.77
N SER A 173 6.26 -7.03 -15.13
CA SER A 173 5.67 -5.70 -15.32
C SER A 173 5.89 -5.17 -16.74
N ALA A 174 7.05 -5.38 -17.34
CA ALA A 174 7.31 -4.98 -18.72
C ALA A 174 6.38 -5.73 -19.70
N SER A 175 6.22 -7.04 -19.47
CA SER A 175 5.30 -7.88 -20.25
C SER A 175 3.85 -7.41 -20.11
N ASN A 176 3.43 -7.06 -18.89
CA ASN A 176 2.12 -6.51 -18.62
C ASN A 176 1.87 -5.19 -19.36
N MET A 177 2.82 -4.26 -19.36
CA MET A 177 2.68 -2.96 -20.03
C MET A 177 2.70 -3.08 -21.57
N ALA A 178 3.25 -4.18 -22.09
CA ALA A 178 3.26 -4.51 -23.51
C ALA A 178 2.00 -5.26 -23.98
N ASP A 179 1.18 -5.78 -23.07
CA ASP A 179 -0.04 -6.54 -23.40
C ASP A 179 -1.11 -5.61 -24.01
N PRO A 180 -1.58 -5.87 -25.25
CA PRO A 180 -2.62 -5.05 -25.88
C PRO A 180 -3.92 -4.95 -25.07
N LYS A 181 -4.29 -5.98 -24.29
CA LYS A 181 -5.48 -5.94 -23.44
C LYS A 181 -5.29 -4.96 -22.28
N VAL A 182 -4.09 -4.93 -21.71
CA VAL A 182 -3.73 -3.98 -20.66
C VAL A 182 -3.73 -2.56 -21.20
N GLN A 183 -3.10 -2.34 -22.35
CA GLN A 183 -3.11 -1.04 -23.02
C GLN A 183 -4.54 -0.56 -23.34
N ALA A 184 -5.42 -1.48 -23.75
CA ALA A 184 -6.81 -1.16 -24.06
C ALA A 184 -7.58 -0.68 -22.83
N PHE A 185 -7.54 -1.40 -21.70
CA PHE A 185 -8.26 -0.94 -20.51
C PHE A 185 -7.61 0.30 -19.88
N MET A 186 -6.28 0.44 -19.95
CA MET A 186 -5.62 1.66 -19.50
C MET A 186 -6.08 2.87 -20.31
N SER A 187 -6.19 2.72 -21.63
CA SER A 187 -6.72 3.78 -22.49
C SER A 187 -8.20 4.06 -22.21
N ALA A 188 -9.00 3.04 -21.90
CA ALA A 188 -10.44 3.19 -21.64
C ALA A 188 -10.74 4.03 -20.39
N SER A 189 -9.85 4.00 -19.39
CA SER A 189 -9.98 4.78 -18.15
C SER A 189 -8.96 5.92 -18.05
N ASN A 190 -8.35 6.35 -19.16
CA ASN A 190 -7.34 7.40 -19.19
C ASN A 190 -6.16 7.18 -18.21
N ASN A 191 -5.85 5.93 -17.90
CA ASN A 191 -4.80 5.59 -16.94
C ASN A 191 -3.42 5.90 -17.49
N THR A 192 -2.65 6.68 -16.74
CA THR A 192 -1.25 7.00 -16.99
C THR A 192 -0.41 6.68 -15.77
N VAL A 193 0.67 5.93 -15.97
CA VAL A 193 1.66 5.68 -14.92
C VAL A 193 2.49 6.95 -14.72
N MET A 194 2.41 7.53 -13.53
CA MET A 194 3.15 8.72 -13.13
C MET A 194 4.55 8.39 -12.62
N GLY A 195 4.72 7.17 -12.09
CA GLY A 195 5.98 6.72 -11.51
C GLY A 195 5.85 5.38 -10.82
N ARG A 196 6.96 4.93 -10.22
CA ARG A 196 7.03 3.69 -9.45
C ARG A 196 7.77 3.95 -8.13
N ILE A 197 7.27 3.34 -7.07
CA ILE A 197 7.99 3.20 -5.80
C ILE A 197 8.37 1.74 -5.55
N ILE A 198 9.49 1.53 -4.85
CA ILE A 198 9.92 0.21 -4.34
C ILE A 198 10.28 0.35 -2.87
N GLY A 199 9.66 -0.49 -2.05
CA GLY A 199 9.90 -0.58 -0.62
C GLY A 199 10.30 -1.98 -0.20
N LYS A 200 11.06 -2.08 0.89
CA LYS A 200 11.33 -3.33 1.58
C LYS A 200 10.19 -3.62 2.54
N THR A 201 9.63 -4.82 2.49
CA THR A 201 8.67 -5.28 3.50
C THR A 201 9.39 -5.45 4.83
N ILE A 202 8.82 -4.92 5.92
CA ILE A 202 9.43 -4.97 7.24
C ILE A 202 8.61 -5.75 8.28
N PHE A 203 7.31 -5.93 8.06
CA PHE A 203 6.41 -6.81 8.81
C PHE A 203 5.04 -6.94 8.11
#